data_AF-A0A5C1A8S1-F1
#
_entry.id   AF-A0A5C1A8S1-F1
#
_cell.length_a   1.000
_cell.length_b   1.000
_cell.length_c   1.000
_cell.angle_alpha   90.00
_cell.angle_beta   90.00
_cell.angle_gamma   90.00
#
_symmetry.space_group_name_H-M   'P 1'
#
loop_
_entity.id
_entity.type
_entity.pdbx_description
1 polymer ?
#
loop_
_entity_poly.entity_id
_entity_poly.type
_entity_poly.pdbx_seq_one_letter_code
_entity_poly.pdbx_strand_id
1 'polypeptide(L)' 'MTPEEFDAFAIWAPALRPPRDWDGVTPYLLRVGWVHLRGQELRAYQISDGTRILNIEDVTKVSQAVRD' A
#
# COMPACT_ATOMS: atom_id res chain seq x y z
N MET A 1 2.01 5.72 12.97
CA MET A 1 2.89 5.23 11.91
C MET A 1 3.08 6.37 10.92
N THR A 2 4.31 6.82 10.70
CA THR A 2 4.65 7.80 9.66
C THR A 2 4.77 7.11 8.29
N PRO A 3 4.77 7.87 7.18
CA PRO A 3 5.03 7.30 5.86
C PRO A 3 6.38 6.57 5.75
N GLU A 4 7.43 7.09 6.39
CA GLU A 4 8.76 6.49 6.40
C GLU A 4 8.78 5.18 7.17
N GLU A 5 8.10 5.13 8.31
CA GLU A 5 7.92 3.90 9.08
C GLU A 5 7.17 2.87 8.25
N PHE A 6 6.11 3.25 7.53
CA PHE A 6 5.37 2.34 6.65
C PHE A 6 6.27 1.80 5.52
N ASP A 7 7.01 2.68 4.85
CA ASP A 7 7.88 2.31 3.74
C ASP A 7 9.01 1.37 4.16
N ALA A 8 9.47 1.44 5.43
CA ALA A 8 10.43 0.50 5.97
C ALA A 8 9.90 -0.94 6.10
N PHE A 9 8.58 -1.12 6.23
CA PHE A 9 7.93 -2.43 6.29
C PHE A 9 7.42 -2.93 4.93
N ALA A 10 7.29 -2.04 3.96
CA ALA A 10 6.71 -2.35 2.66
C ALA A 10 7.78 -2.73 1.64
N ILE A 11 7.52 -3.82 0.91
CA ILE A 11 8.27 -4.19 -0.28
C ILE A 11 7.54 -3.60 -1.47
N TRP A 12 8.10 -2.54 -2.05
CA TRP A 12 7.48 -1.80 -3.15
C TRP A 12 7.92 -2.31 -4.51
N ALA A 13 6.95 -2.48 -5.42
CA ALA A 13 7.24 -2.57 -6.85
C ALA A 13 7.77 -1.20 -7.38
N PRO A 14 8.39 -1.18 -8.57
CA PRO A 14 8.78 0.07 -9.21
C PRO A 14 7.61 1.05 -9.35
N ALA A 15 7.92 2.35 -9.31
CA ALA A 15 6.93 3.40 -9.53
C ALA A 15 6.29 3.29 -10.92
N LEU A 16 4.98 3.37 -10.95
CA LEU A 16 4.20 3.53 -12.17
C LEU A 16 4.41 4.94 -12.72
N ARG A 17 4.27 5.07 -14.04
CA ARG A 17 4.21 6.38 -14.68
C ARG A 17 2.83 7.00 -14.45
N PRO A 18 2.71 8.33 -14.45
CA PRO A 18 1.41 8.98 -14.50
C PRO A 18 0.57 8.46 -15.68
N PRO A 19 -0.77 8.42 -15.55
CA PRO A 19 -1.67 8.21 -16.67
C PRO A 19 -1.37 9.16 -17.84
N ARG A 20 -1.64 8.71 -19.07
CA ARG A 20 -1.29 9.48 -20.28
C ARG A 20 -1.98 10.85 -20.34
N ASP A 21 -3.18 10.94 -19.80
CA ASP A 21 -4.08 12.10 -19.75
C ASP A 21 -4.08 12.78 -18.38
N TRP A 22 -3.06 12.54 -17.57
CA TRP A 22 -2.97 13.11 -16.23
C TRP A 22 -2.88 14.64 -16.27
N ASP A 23 -3.69 15.29 -15.43
CA ASP A 23 -3.83 16.75 -15.33
C ASP A 23 -2.72 17.44 -14.52
N GLY A 24 -1.78 16.68 -13.97
CA GLY A 24 -0.69 17.18 -13.15
C GLY A 24 -1.03 17.37 -11.66
N VAL A 25 -2.29 17.17 -11.26
CA VAL A 25 -2.76 17.46 -9.88
C VAL A 25 -3.58 16.34 -9.25
N THR A 26 -4.34 15.57 -10.03
CA THR A 26 -5.22 14.52 -9.53
C THR A 26 -4.38 13.35 -8.99
N PRO A 27 -4.53 12.93 -7.72
CA PRO A 27 -3.79 11.79 -7.20
C PRO A 27 -4.08 10.50 -7.98
N TYR A 28 -3.04 9.68 -8.22
CA TYR A 28 -3.14 8.40 -8.93
C TYR A 28 -2.34 7.33 -8.19
N LEU A 29 -2.58 6.05 -8.52
CA LEU A 29 -1.82 4.94 -7.97
C LEU A 29 -0.36 4.99 -8.44
N LEU A 30 0.57 5.27 -7.53
CA LEU A 30 1.99 5.40 -7.82
C LEU A 30 2.72 4.06 -7.70
N ARG A 31 2.49 3.29 -6.64
CA ARG A 31 3.11 1.98 -6.42
C ARG A 31 2.13 0.98 -5.85
N VAL A 32 2.35 -0.27 -6.22
CA VAL A 32 1.82 -1.44 -5.51
C VAL A 32 2.96 -2.06 -4.72
N GLY A 33 2.63 -2.66 -3.59
CA GLY A 33 3.60 -3.34 -2.76
C GLY A 33 2.94 -4.31 -1.80
N TRP A 34 3.74 -4.84 -0.89
CA TRP A 34 3.29 -5.80 0.09
C TRP A 34 3.91 -5.51 1.45
N VAL A 35 3.13 -5.72 2.50
CA VAL A 35 3.58 -5.68 3.89
C VAL A 35 3.35 -7.05 4.49
N HIS A 36 4.35 -7.56 5.19
CA HIS A 36 4.24 -8.80 5.94
C HIS A 36 3.84 -8.49 7.38
N LEU A 37 2.65 -8.92 7.81
CA LEU A 37 2.16 -8.73 9.16
C LEU A 37 1.72 -10.07 9.74
N ARG A 38 2.35 -10.49 10.84
CA ARG A 38 2.03 -11.74 11.55
C ARG A 38 2.05 -12.99 10.65
N GLY A 39 3.04 -13.07 9.75
CA GLY A 39 3.21 -14.19 8.82
C GLY A 39 2.24 -14.20 7.64
N GLN A 40 1.43 -13.15 7.48
CA GLN A 40 0.51 -12.97 6.35
C GLN A 40 0.96 -11.80 5.48
N GLU A 41 0.68 -11.91 4.19
CA GLU A 41 0.98 -10.86 3.21
C GLU A 41 -0.25 -9.97 3.01
N LEU A 42 -0.06 -8.65 3.11
CA LEU A 42 -1.09 -7.65 2.87
C LEU A 42 -0.68 -6.79 1.68
N ARG A 43 -1.60 -6.60 0.73
CA ARG A 43 -1.36 -5.66 -0.36
C ARG A 43 -1.34 -4.23 0.16
N ALA A 44 -0.34 -3.48 -0.29
CA ALA A 44 -0.13 -2.07 0.02
C ALA A 44 -0.14 -1.24 -1.26
N TYR A 45 -0.58 0.01 -1.14
CA TYR A 45 -0.68 0.96 -2.23
C TYR A 45 -0.08 2.30 -1.81
N GLN A 46 0.74 2.89 -2.67
CA GLN A 46 1.18 4.26 -2.55
C GLN A 46 0.48 5.11 -3.61
N ILE A 47 -0.16 6.19 -3.19
CA ILE A 47 -0.76 7.19 -4.06
C ILE A 47 0.27 8.30 -4.33
N SER A 48 0.19 8.94 -5.49
CA SER A 48 1.15 9.97 -5.92
C SER A 48 1.21 11.20 -5.03
N ASP A 49 0.19 11.44 -4.21
CA ASP A 49 0.16 12.49 -3.18
C ASP A 49 0.91 12.10 -1.89
N GLY A 50 1.48 10.90 -1.84
CA GLY A 50 2.16 10.37 -0.67
C GLY A 50 1.26 9.61 0.29
N THR A 51 -0.01 9.38 -0.01
CA THR A 51 -0.85 8.52 0.82
C THR A 51 -0.41 7.06 0.70
N ARG A 52 -0.33 6.34 1.83
CA ARG A 52 -0.11 4.89 1.87
C ARG A 52 -1.37 4.21 2.40
N ILE A 53 -1.78 3.11 1.75
CA ILE A 53 -3.03 2.40 2.07
C ILE A 53 -2.77 0.89 2.08
N LEU A 54 -3.46 0.17 2.97
CA LEU A 54 -3.50 -1.30 2.97
C LEU A 54 -4.84 -1.79 2.42
N ASN A 55 -4.81 -2.93 1.74
CA ASN A 55 -6.02 -3.60 1.30
C ASN A 55 -6.82 -4.12 2.52
N ILE A 56 -8.08 -3.71 2.62
CA ILE A 56 -8.93 -4.01 3.78
C ILE A 56 -9.30 -5.50 3.88
N GLU A 57 -9.40 -6.22 2.76
CA GLU A 57 -9.72 -7.65 2.75
C GLU A 57 -8.59 -8.45 3.38
N ASP A 58 -7.34 -8.08 3.08
CA ASP A 58 -6.15 -8.72 3.65
C ASP A 58 -6.05 -8.42 5.15
N VAL A 59 -6.28 -7.17 5.56
CA VAL A 59 -6.35 -6.77 6.98
C VAL A 59 -7.43 -7.56 7.73
N THR A 60 -8.59 -7.77 7.12
CA THR A 60 -9.71 -8.49 7.74
C THR A 60 -9.36 -9.96 7.97
N LYS A 61 -8.75 -10.63 6.97
CA LYS A 61 -8.29 -12.02 7.10
C LYS A 61 -7.28 -12.17 8.24
N VAL A 62 -6.31 -11.26 8.33
CA VAL A 62 -5.31 -11.26 9.40
C VAL A 62 -5.94 -11.03 10.77
N SER A 63 -6.93 -10.15 10.86
CA SER A 63 -7.61 -9.83 12.11
C SER A 63 -8.48 -10.98 12.63
N GLN A 64 -9.04 -11.79 11.72
CA GLN A 64 -9.82 -12.98 12.07
C GLN A 64 -8.90 -14.12 12.55
N ALA A 65 -7.79 -14.37 11.86
CA ALA A 65 -6.82 -15.41 12.23
C ALA A 65 -6.16 -15.23 13.62
N VAL A 66 -6.31 -14.04 14.24
CA VAL A 66 -5.79 -13.71 15.57
C VAL A 66 -6.79 -14.00 16.68
N ARG A 67 -8.08 -14.14 16.34
CA ARG A 67 -9.16 -14.38 17.31
C ARG A 67 -9.38 -15.86 17.61
N ASP A 68 -8.84 -16.74 16.78
CA ASP A 68 -8.86 -18.20 16.92
C ASP A 68 -7.56 -18.68 17.61
#